data_AF-A0A2C5XBL5-F1
#
_entry.id   AF-A0A2C5XBL5-F1
#
_cell.length_a   1.000
_cell.length_b   1.000
_cell.length_c   1.000
_cell.angle_alpha   90.00
_cell.angle_beta   90.00
_cell.angle_gamma   90.00
#
_symmetry.space_group_name_H-M   'P 1'
#
loop_
_entity.id
_entity.type
_entity.pdbx_description
1 polymer ?
#
loop_
_entity_poly.entity_id
_entity_poly.type
_entity_poly.pdbx_seq_one_letter_code
_entity_poly.pdbx_strand_id
1 'polypeptide(L)'
;MLAPIVLTLSACFPAVMAVEPKVTLYEFFNYQGRSRSDVPKNNQCLDLVSFNDKAESIQLNKEAGECAFFMNFGCEGVSFTTNANVDSVGTLDQSFFKKISSYKCTGVVNTGPEPVITLYEFVNFGGREQQLAAPDGKCGKAALIVFKR
;
A
#
# COMPACT_ATOMS: atom_id res chain seq x y z
N MET A 1 38.62 -3.04 36.86
CA MET A 1 37.54 -2.30 36.16
C MET A 1 37.30 -2.99 34.83
N LEU A 2 36.12 -3.58 34.62
CA LEU A 2 35.78 -4.23 33.34
C LEU A 2 35.00 -3.22 32.49
N ALA A 3 35.51 -2.93 31.29
CA ALA A 3 34.84 -2.07 30.34
C ALA A 3 33.62 -2.79 29.73
N PRO A 4 32.47 -2.11 29.56
CA PRO A 4 31.34 -2.66 28.84
C PRO A 4 31.70 -2.84 27.36
N ILE A 5 31.39 -4.01 26.81
CA ILE A 5 31.48 -4.28 25.38
C ILE A 5 30.15 -3.86 24.76
N VAL A 6 30.17 -2.84 23.90
CA VAL A 6 29.01 -2.41 23.12
C VAL A 6 29.05 -3.17 21.79
N LEU A 7 28.11 -4.10 21.60
CA LEU A 7 27.89 -4.79 20.33
C LEU A 7 26.82 -4.05 19.54
N THR A 8 27.21 -3.33 18.50
CA THR A 8 26.28 -2.77 17.51
C THR A 8 25.89 -3.85 16.51
N LEU A 9 24.71 -4.45 16.67
CA LEU A 9 24.09 -5.26 15.62
C LEU A 9 23.50 -4.31 14.56
N SER A 10 24.04 -4.37 13.35
CA SER A 10 23.39 -3.78 12.17
C SER A 10 22.57 -4.87 11.50
N ALA A 11 21.28 -4.94 11.82
CA ALA A 11 20.36 -5.82 11.12
C ALA A 11 19.86 -5.09 9.86
N CYS A 12 20.26 -5.59 8.69
CA CYS A 12 19.75 -5.15 7.41
C CYS A 12 18.56 -6.04 7.06
N PHE A 13 17.34 -5.50 7.18
CA PHE A 13 16.13 -6.22 6.77
C PHE A 13 16.09 -6.32 5.24
N PRO A 14 15.51 -7.40 4.68
CA PRO A 14 15.29 -7.51 3.25
C PRO A 14 14.48 -6.31 2.77
N ALA A 15 14.90 -5.70 1.66
CA ALA A 15 14.11 -4.70 0.97
C ALA A 15 12.77 -5.35 0.59
N VAL A 16 11.73 -5.11 1.39
CA VAL A 16 10.37 -5.49 1.04
C VAL A 16 10.06 -4.73 -0.24
N MET A 17 9.94 -5.47 -1.35
CA MET A 17 9.46 -4.90 -2.61
C MET A 17 8.02 -4.50 -2.37
N ALA A 18 7.79 -3.24 -2.00
CA ALA A 18 6.46 -2.69 -1.84
C ALA A 18 5.78 -2.79 -3.21
N VAL A 19 4.80 -3.67 -3.32
CA VAL A 19 3.96 -3.73 -4.52
C VAL A 19 3.15 -2.44 -4.56
N GLU A 20 3.28 -1.71 -5.65
CA GLU A 20 2.63 -0.40 -5.80
C GLU A 20 1.14 -0.56 -6.11
N PRO A 21 0.27 0.34 -5.61
CA PRO A 21 -1.13 0.37 -6.01
C PRO A 21 -1.24 0.61 -7.51
N LYS A 22 -2.11 -0.13 -8.20
CA LYS A 22 -2.33 -0.02 -9.63
C LYS A 22 -3.83 -0.01 -9.93
N VAL A 23 -4.25 1.04 -10.62
CA VAL A 23 -5.61 1.18 -11.15
C VAL A 23 -5.53 1.25 -12.66
N THR A 24 -6.37 0.48 -13.36
CA THR A 24 -6.50 0.54 -14.81
C THR A 24 -7.95 0.73 -15.21
N LEU A 25 -8.23 1.80 -15.95
CA LEU A 25 -9.55 2.09 -16.50
C LEU A 25 -9.58 1.74 -17.99
N TYR A 26 -10.70 1.19 -18.45
CA TYR A 26 -10.89 0.73 -19.83
C TYR A 26 -12.12 1.38 -20.45
N GLU A 27 -12.05 1.66 -21.76
CA GLU A 27 -13.13 2.32 -22.49
C GLU A 27 -14.39 1.47 -22.66
N PHE A 28 -14.24 0.14 -22.64
CA PHE A 28 -15.36 -0.79 -22.82
C PHE A 28 -15.43 -1.78 -21.66
N PHE A 29 -16.58 -2.43 -21.55
CA PHE A 29 -16.82 -3.53 -20.61
C PHE A 29 -15.80 -4.68 -20.77
N ASN A 30 -15.65 -5.47 -19.71
CA ASN A 30 -14.76 -6.64 -19.67
C ASN A 30 -13.31 -6.34 -20.07
N TYR A 31 -12.81 -5.16 -19.68
CA TYR A 31 -11.41 -4.75 -19.84
C TYR A 31 -10.95 -4.63 -21.30
N GLN A 32 -11.83 -4.12 -22.16
CA GLN A 32 -11.55 -3.96 -23.59
C GLN A 32 -11.36 -2.49 -24.00
N GLY A 33 -10.82 -2.29 -25.19
CA GLY A 33 -10.60 -0.96 -25.78
C GLY A 33 -9.32 -0.30 -25.31
N ARG A 34 -9.24 1.03 -25.44
CA ARG A 34 -8.10 1.77 -24.89
C ARG A 34 -8.16 1.73 -23.37
N SER A 35 -6.99 1.82 -22.76
CA SER A 35 -6.87 1.83 -21.30
C SER A 35 -5.96 2.93 -20.81
N ARG A 36 -6.14 3.29 -19.55
CA ARG A 36 -5.25 4.16 -18.78
C ARG A 36 -4.91 3.47 -17.48
N SER A 37 -3.62 3.29 -17.22
CA SER A 37 -3.10 2.75 -15.96
C SER A 37 -2.37 3.84 -15.20
N ASP A 38 -2.60 3.89 -13.90
CA ASP A 38 -2.00 4.88 -13.00
C ASP A 38 -1.60 4.19 -11.68
N VAL A 39 -0.59 4.75 -11.02
CA VAL A 39 -0.13 4.36 -9.67
C VAL A 39 -0.54 5.46 -8.69
N PRO A 40 -1.75 5.41 -8.12
CA PRO A 40 -2.23 6.48 -7.25
C PRO A 40 -1.47 6.47 -5.92
N LYS A 41 -1.10 7.66 -5.43
CA LYS A 41 -0.64 7.78 -4.04
C LYS A 41 -1.83 7.67 -3.09
N ASN A 42 -1.57 7.19 -1.87
CA ASN A 42 -2.58 7.07 -0.82
C ASN A 42 -3.35 8.40 -0.64
N ASN A 43 -4.67 8.33 -0.80
CA ASN A 43 -5.63 9.42 -0.70
C ASN A 43 -5.36 10.62 -1.61
N GLN A 44 -4.48 10.49 -2.59
CA GLN A 44 -4.28 11.52 -3.60
C GLN A 44 -5.40 11.44 -4.63
N CYS A 45 -6.04 12.57 -4.89
CA CYS A 45 -6.96 12.71 -6.01
C CYS A 45 -6.22 12.74 -7.34
N LEU A 46 -6.70 11.97 -8.31
CA LEU A 46 -6.18 11.91 -9.66
C LEU A 46 -7.27 12.26 -10.69
N ASP A 47 -7.01 13.29 -11.48
CA ASP A 47 -7.89 13.71 -12.56
C ASP A 47 -7.63 12.93 -13.85
N LEU A 48 -8.71 12.48 -14.48
CA LEU A 48 -8.68 11.69 -15.70
C LEU A 48 -8.68 12.58 -16.95
N VAL A 49 -7.88 13.64 -17.02
CA VAL A 49 -7.95 14.65 -18.11
C VAL A 49 -7.98 14.04 -19.52
N SER A 50 -7.14 13.05 -19.82
CA SER A 50 -7.11 12.36 -21.13
C SER A 50 -8.14 11.23 -21.28
N PHE A 51 -8.74 10.79 -20.17
CA PHE A 51 -9.63 9.64 -20.07
C PHE A 51 -11.01 9.98 -19.47
N ASN A 52 -11.36 11.26 -19.47
CA ASN A 52 -12.58 11.80 -18.89
C ASN A 52 -13.81 11.20 -19.57
N ASP A 53 -14.79 10.74 -18.78
CA ASP A 53 -16.07 10.26 -19.27
C ASP A 53 -15.95 9.09 -20.27
N LYS A 54 -14.90 8.28 -20.14
CA LYS A 54 -14.66 7.14 -21.06
C LYS A 54 -14.72 5.79 -20.37
N ALA A 55 -14.44 5.72 -19.07
CA ALA A 55 -14.30 4.45 -18.39
C ALA A 55 -15.64 3.68 -18.30
N GLU A 56 -15.63 2.43 -18.76
CA GLU A 56 -16.72 1.46 -18.65
C GLU A 56 -16.36 0.23 -17.81
N SER A 57 -15.08 -0.09 -17.63
CA SER A 57 -14.61 -1.14 -16.71
C SER A 57 -13.31 -0.76 -16.00
N ILE A 58 -13.07 -1.36 -14.83
CA ILE A 58 -12.01 -0.95 -13.89
C ILE A 58 -11.29 -2.19 -13.35
N GLN A 59 -9.97 -2.20 -13.42
CA GLN A 59 -9.13 -3.19 -12.74
C GLN A 59 -8.33 -2.53 -11.63
N LEU A 60 -8.34 -3.18 -10.46
CA LEU A 60 -7.61 -2.81 -9.26
C LEU A 60 -6.70 -3.98 -8.87
N ASN A 61 -5.46 -3.71 -8.51
CA ASN A 61 -4.71 -4.68 -7.71
C ASN A 61 -5.09 -4.55 -6.23
N LYS A 62 -4.67 -5.53 -5.43
CA LYS A 62 -5.00 -5.57 -3.99
C LYS A 62 -4.43 -4.37 -3.25
N GLU A 63 -3.29 -3.88 -3.70
CA GLU A 63 -2.55 -2.78 -3.08
C GLU A 63 -3.21 -1.42 -3.32
N ALA A 64 -4.11 -1.29 -4.31
CA ALA A 64 -4.92 -0.09 -4.48
C ALA A 64 -5.86 0.17 -3.29
N GLY A 65 -6.21 -0.86 -2.52
CA GLY A 65 -7.15 -0.74 -1.41
C GLY A 65 -8.57 -0.41 -1.90
N GLU A 66 -9.28 0.43 -1.15
CA GLU A 66 -10.58 0.94 -1.57
C GLU A 66 -10.41 2.23 -2.39
N CYS A 67 -11.04 2.28 -3.56
CA CYS A 67 -11.02 3.42 -4.45
C CYS A 67 -12.41 4.06 -4.54
N ALA A 68 -12.45 5.40 -4.48
CA ALA A 68 -13.63 6.20 -4.72
C ALA A 68 -13.53 6.86 -6.10
N PHE A 69 -14.55 6.69 -6.92
CA PHE A 69 -14.64 7.24 -8.29
C PHE A 69 -15.69 8.34 -8.32
N PHE A 70 -15.37 9.47 -8.94
CA PHE A 70 -16.17 10.70 -8.89
C PHE A 70 -16.58 11.14 -10.29
N MET A 71 -17.77 11.75 -10.37
CA MET A 71 -18.28 12.28 -11.64
C MET A 71 -17.58 13.57 -12.09
N ASN A 72 -17.00 14.33 -11.17
CA ASN A 72 -16.34 15.59 -11.47
C ASN A 72 -14.83 15.48 -11.25
N PHE A 73 -14.06 16.42 -11.80
CA PHE A 73 -12.65 16.59 -11.46
C PHE A 73 -12.47 16.99 -9.99
N GLY A 74 -11.25 16.81 -9.46
CA GLY A 74 -10.91 17.18 -8.09
C GLY A 74 -11.50 16.26 -7.01
N CYS A 75 -12.01 15.09 -7.38
CA CYS A 75 -12.68 14.15 -6.47
C CYS A 75 -13.87 14.78 -5.75
N GLU A 76 -14.69 15.52 -6.52
CA GLU A 76 -15.88 16.22 -6.06
C GLU A 76 -17.17 15.59 -6.60
N GLY A 77 -18.29 15.91 -5.95
CA GLY A 77 -19.62 15.50 -6.40
C GLY A 77 -19.99 14.06 -6.04
N VAL A 78 -20.88 13.47 -6.85
CA VAL A 78 -21.38 12.10 -6.64
C VAL A 78 -20.24 11.11 -6.84
N SER A 79 -20.16 10.13 -5.94
CA SER A 79 -19.15 9.07 -6.00
C SER A 79 -19.70 7.69 -5.67
N PHE A 80 -19.00 6.65 -6.10
CA PHE A 80 -19.13 5.29 -5.59
C PHE A 80 -17.76 4.75 -5.19
N THR A 81 -17.74 3.76 -4.30
CA THR A 81 -16.52 3.08 -3.87
C THR A 81 -16.49 1.63 -4.31
N THR A 82 -15.28 1.12 -4.56
CA THR A 82 -15.03 -0.32 -4.77
C THR A 82 -13.58 -0.65 -4.40
N ASN A 83 -13.36 -1.87 -3.93
CA ASN A 83 -12.05 -2.47 -3.72
C ASN A 83 -11.83 -3.71 -4.62
N ALA A 84 -12.73 -3.93 -5.58
CA ALA A 84 -12.71 -5.06 -6.49
C ALA A 84 -12.72 -4.59 -7.95
N ASN A 85 -12.31 -5.49 -8.84
CA ASN A 85 -12.46 -5.27 -10.28
C ASN A 85 -13.94 -5.11 -10.64
N VAL A 86 -14.21 -4.27 -11.64
CA VAL A 86 -15.54 -3.94 -12.14
C VAL A 86 -15.57 -4.23 -13.62
N ASP A 87 -16.26 -5.30 -14.02
CA ASP A 87 -16.42 -5.70 -15.42
C ASP A 87 -17.28 -4.69 -16.22
N SER A 88 -18.23 -4.02 -15.55
CA SER A 88 -19.10 -3.00 -16.15
C SER A 88 -19.58 -2.00 -15.11
N VAL A 89 -19.11 -0.75 -15.19
CA VAL A 89 -19.51 0.35 -14.30
C VAL A 89 -21.02 0.59 -14.34
N GLY A 90 -21.64 0.45 -15.51
CA GLY A 90 -23.09 0.64 -15.67
C GLY A 90 -23.94 -0.41 -14.95
N THR A 91 -23.37 -1.57 -14.58
CA THR A 91 -24.07 -2.58 -13.77
C THR A 91 -24.02 -2.28 -12.28
N LEU A 92 -22.99 -1.57 -11.82
CA LEU A 92 -22.92 -1.05 -10.45
C LEU A 92 -23.89 0.11 -10.28
N ASP A 93 -23.78 1.10 -11.16
CA ASP A 93 -24.64 2.28 -11.19
C ASP A 93 -24.69 2.87 -12.60
N GLN A 94 -25.87 2.83 -13.23
CA GLN A 94 -26.06 3.40 -14.57
C GLN A 94 -25.76 4.90 -14.62
N SER A 95 -25.87 5.62 -13.50
CA SER A 95 -25.59 7.06 -13.47
C SER A 95 -24.12 7.36 -13.75
N PHE A 96 -23.21 6.42 -13.48
CA PHE A 96 -21.76 6.53 -13.68
C PHE A 96 -21.26 6.06 -15.04
N PHE A 97 -22.12 5.47 -15.87
CA PHE A 97 -21.73 4.99 -17.20
C PHE A 97 -21.15 6.14 -18.03
N LYS A 98 -19.85 6.07 -18.35
CA LYS A 98 -19.11 7.12 -19.07
C LYS A 98 -19.20 8.49 -18.40
N LYS A 99 -19.15 8.55 -17.07
CA LYS A 99 -19.13 9.81 -16.33
C LYS A 99 -18.00 9.94 -15.31
N ILE A 100 -17.03 9.03 -15.32
CA ILE A 100 -15.94 9.06 -14.35
C ILE A 100 -14.89 10.08 -14.82
N SER A 101 -14.61 11.06 -13.96
CA SER A 101 -13.71 12.19 -14.25
C SER A 101 -12.51 12.25 -13.33
N SER A 102 -12.62 11.73 -12.11
CA SER A 102 -11.51 11.61 -11.18
C SER A 102 -11.70 10.46 -10.20
N TYR A 103 -10.61 10.06 -9.54
CA TYR A 103 -10.68 9.05 -8.49
C TYR A 103 -9.57 9.24 -7.45
N LYS A 104 -9.74 8.62 -6.29
CA LYS A 104 -8.69 8.47 -5.28
C LYS A 104 -8.78 7.10 -4.64
N CYS A 105 -7.65 6.58 -4.17
CA CYS A 105 -7.60 5.29 -3.52
C CYS A 105 -6.92 5.44 -2.16
N THR A 106 -7.42 4.70 -1.17
CA THR A 106 -6.80 4.66 0.16
C THR A 106 -5.42 4.02 0.12
N GLY A 107 -5.18 3.13 -0.86
CA GLY A 107 -3.98 2.30 -0.88
C GLY A 107 -3.98 1.34 0.31
N VAL A 108 -3.37 0.18 0.13
CA VAL A 108 -2.94 -0.62 1.26
C VAL A 108 -1.57 -0.09 1.64
N VAL A 109 -1.46 0.52 2.81
CA VAL A 109 -0.15 0.73 3.41
C VAL A 109 0.36 -0.67 3.71
N ASN A 110 1.14 -1.24 2.80
CA ASN A 110 1.93 -2.44 3.05
C ASN A 110 3.00 -2.04 4.08
N THR A 111 2.58 -1.85 5.34
CA THR A 111 3.48 -2.05 6.46
C THR A 111 3.90 -3.50 6.28
N GLY A 112 5.14 -3.74 5.86
CA GLY A 112 5.66 -5.10 5.76
C GLY A 112 5.44 -5.87 7.06
N PRO A 113 5.78 -7.18 7.11
CA PRO A 113 5.72 -7.91 8.36
C PRO A 113 6.38 -7.09 9.46
N GLU A 114 5.67 -6.92 10.58
CA GLU A 114 6.11 -6.06 11.67
C GLU A 114 7.54 -6.49 12.06
N PRO A 115 8.53 -5.58 12.03
CA PRO A 115 9.91 -5.99 12.25
C PRO A 115 10.03 -6.66 13.62
N VAL A 116 10.63 -7.84 13.66
CA VAL A 116 10.87 -8.58 14.91
C VAL A 116 12.35 -8.44 15.29
N ILE A 117 12.59 -8.00 16.51
CA ILE A 117 13.93 -7.98 17.12
C ILE A 117 14.08 -9.28 17.92
N THR A 118 15.04 -10.12 17.53
CA THR A 118 15.41 -11.30 18.32
C THR A 118 16.61 -10.99 19.20
N LEU A 119 16.43 -11.12 20.51
CA LEU A 119 17.46 -10.99 21.53
C LEU A 119 17.97 -12.37 21.92
N TYR A 120 19.29 -12.51 22.08
CA TYR A 120 19.94 -13.74 22.52
C TYR A 120 20.66 -13.51 23.85
N GLU A 121 20.57 -14.50 24.75
CA GLU A 121 21.25 -14.47 26.05
C GLU A 121 22.79 -14.49 25.91
N PHE A 122 23.31 -15.16 24.88
CA PHE A 122 24.75 -15.28 24.64
C PHE A 122 25.17 -14.73 23.26
N VAL A 123 26.48 -14.48 23.13
CA VAL A 123 27.12 -14.15 21.86
C VAL A 123 26.96 -15.28 20.84
N ASN A 124 27.12 -14.96 19.55
CA ASN A 124 26.97 -15.91 18.44
C ASN A 124 25.57 -16.58 18.39
N PHE A 125 24.52 -15.84 18.77
CA PHE A 125 23.12 -16.30 18.72
C PHE A 125 22.84 -17.53 19.61
N GLY A 126 23.58 -17.68 20.70
CA GLY A 126 23.40 -18.78 21.66
C GLY A 126 22.48 -18.43 22.84
N GLY A 127 22.02 -19.46 23.55
CA GLY A 127 21.25 -19.32 24.79
C GLY A 127 19.75 -19.11 24.54
N ARG A 128 19.05 -18.57 25.53
CA ARG A 128 17.61 -18.27 25.40
C ARG A 128 17.38 -17.12 24.42
N GLU A 129 16.30 -17.24 23.65
CA GLU A 129 15.85 -16.21 22.73
C GLU A 129 14.60 -15.49 23.25
N GLN A 130 14.50 -14.20 22.94
CA GLN A 130 13.29 -13.40 23.16
C GLN A 130 13.01 -12.56 21.92
N GLN A 131 11.78 -12.65 21.39
CA GLN A 131 11.32 -11.84 20.27
C GLN A 131 10.54 -10.63 20.78
N LEU A 132 10.82 -9.46 20.23
CA LEU A 132 10.10 -8.22 20.50
C LEU A 132 9.61 -7.65 19.16
N ALA A 133 8.33 -7.30 19.09
CA ALA A 133 7.81 -6.51 17.98
C ALA A 133 8.43 -5.11 18.04
N ALA A 134 8.96 -4.61 16.92
CA ALA A 134 9.45 -3.25 16.85
C ALA A 134 8.25 -2.29 16.65
N PRO A 135 8.10 -1.29 17.55
CA PRO A 135 7.00 -0.35 17.45
C PRO A 135 7.10 0.48 16.16
N ASP A 136 5.98 0.63 15.48
CA ASP A 136 5.72 1.57 14.38
C ASP A 136 6.40 1.30 13.03
N GLY A 137 6.90 0.09 12.77
CA GLY A 137 7.39 -0.31 11.43
C GLY A 137 8.56 0.52 10.89
N LYS A 138 9.16 1.38 11.73
CA LYS A 138 10.36 2.16 11.41
C LYS A 138 11.58 1.37 11.88
N CYS A 139 12.59 1.28 11.03
CA CYS A 139 13.91 0.74 11.40
C CYS A 139 14.53 1.64 12.48
N GLY A 140 14.23 1.36 13.75
CA GLY A 140 14.86 2.01 14.89
C GLY A 140 16.27 1.46 15.12
N LYS A 141 17.18 2.30 15.64
CA LYS A 141 18.45 1.81 16.18
C LYS A 141 18.15 1.05 17.47
N ALA A 142 18.24 -0.28 17.44
CA ALA A 142 18.18 -1.08 18.64
C ALA A 142 19.55 -1.03 19.34
N ALA A 143 19.58 -0.60 20.61
CA ALA A 143 20.76 -0.70 21.45
C ALA A 143 20.67 -1.99 22.28
N LEU A 144 21.56 -2.94 22.04
CA LEU A 144 21.69 -4.14 22.88
C LEU A 144 22.51 -3.76 24.13
N ILE A 145 21.87 -3.75 25.29
CA ILE A 145 22.56 -3.55 26.58
C ILE A 145 22.81 -4.93 27.20
N VAL A 146 24.06 -5.40 27.13
CA VAL A 146 24.48 -6.65 27.78
C VAL A 146 24.90 -6.35 29.22
N PHE A 147 24.14 -6.85 30.19
CA PHE A 147 24.52 -6.79 31.60
C PHE A 147 25.45 -7.96 31.93
N LYS A 148 26.72 -7.68 32.27
CA LYS A 148 27.58 -8.68 32.92
C LYS A 148 27.18 -8.78 34.39
N ARG A 149 26.94 -10.01 34.87
CA ARG A 149 26.98 -10.33 36.30
C ARG A 149 28.42 -10.43 36.77
#